data_AF-A0A9Q0RPM8-F1
#
_entry.id   AF-A0A9Q0RPM8-F1
#
_cell.length_a   1.000
_cell.length_b   1.000
_cell.length_c   1.000
_cell.angle_alpha   90.00
_cell.angle_beta   90.00
_cell.angle_gamma   90.00
#
_symmetry.space_group_name_H-M   'P 1'
#
loop_
_entity.id
_entity.type
_entity.pdbx_description
1 polymer ?
#
loop_
_entity_poly.entity_id
_entity_poly.type
_entity_poly.pdbx_seq_one_letter_code
_entity_poly.pdbx_strand_id
1 'polypeptide(L)'
;MDPSEFTSLDEFISKLSTNDAKSLLQKWREENGRNSELVREIWLNPRLALPSSLGNDKWQILEQVCIAAMDLNDKALIKECLGQLQIKFPNSNRVKRLRMMANFELNERYEDALTEYNQMIISDETNSLLYKRKIAILIASKHFGEAIKALCEYLKKFLNDHEAWIQLANLYIREQEYSKAAFCLEELILTSPHNHLYHERYAEIQYTIGTNDALELSRAYFAQAVRLKSNSLRALYGLILASNALAILPKTSVQKKKEYQKTSTWASDQLTNIYKDNLNDSKQLAGLESALSSLQISTN
;
A
#
# COMPACT_ATOMS: atom_id res chain seq x y z
N MET A 1 -14.33 -18.37 5.57
CA MET A 1 -13.31 -19.44 5.40
C MET A 1 -12.06 -18.79 4.85
N ASP A 2 -10.92 -18.97 5.52
CA ASP A 2 -9.65 -18.34 5.17
C ASP A 2 -8.79 -19.34 4.36
N PRO A 3 -8.34 -19.02 3.12
CA PRO A 3 -7.49 -19.91 2.34
C PRO A 3 -6.21 -20.36 3.05
N SER A 4 -5.69 -19.55 4.00
CA SER A 4 -4.46 -19.86 4.74
C SER A 4 -4.61 -21.01 5.76
N GLU A 5 -5.84 -21.43 6.06
CA GLU A 5 -6.13 -22.55 6.95
C GLU A 5 -6.02 -23.93 6.27
N PHE A 6 -5.71 -23.97 4.96
CA PHE A 6 -5.72 -25.18 4.14
C PHE A 6 -4.34 -25.54 3.62
N THR A 7 -4.11 -26.85 3.41
CA THR A 7 -2.80 -27.34 2.96
C THR A 7 -2.55 -27.13 1.46
N SER A 8 -3.62 -27.01 0.67
CA SER A 8 -3.56 -26.69 -0.76
C SER A 8 -4.77 -25.91 -1.25
N LEU A 9 -4.60 -25.25 -2.39
CA LEU A 9 -5.65 -24.52 -3.08
C LEU A 9 -6.83 -25.43 -3.48
N ASP A 10 -6.52 -26.62 -3.97
CA ASP A 10 -7.51 -27.62 -4.37
C ASP A 10 -8.33 -28.10 -3.17
N GLU A 11 -7.68 -28.30 -2.01
CA GLU A 11 -8.37 -28.68 -0.78
C GLU A 11 -9.37 -27.60 -0.37
N PHE A 12 -8.94 -26.34 -0.36
CA PHE A 12 -9.79 -25.20 -0.05
C PHE A 12 -11.00 -25.12 -0.99
N ILE A 13 -10.76 -25.17 -2.30
CA ILE A 13 -11.81 -25.06 -3.33
C ILE A 13 -12.78 -26.24 -3.25
N SER A 14 -12.30 -27.45 -2.91
CA SER A 14 -13.16 -28.63 -2.78
C SER A 14 -14.19 -28.50 -1.67
N LYS A 15 -13.85 -27.79 -0.58
CA LYS A 15 -14.70 -27.58 0.60
C LYS A 15 -15.61 -26.36 0.49
N LEU A 16 -15.37 -25.47 -0.48
CA LEU A 16 -16.10 -24.21 -0.62
C LEU A 16 -17.57 -24.43 -1.03
N SER A 17 -18.56 -23.87 -0.35
CA SER A 17 -19.93 -23.86 -0.87
C SER A 17 -20.15 -22.70 -1.87
N THR A 18 -21.24 -22.75 -2.64
CA THR A 18 -21.61 -21.62 -3.53
C THR A 18 -21.82 -20.32 -2.74
N ASN A 19 -22.38 -20.39 -1.53
CA ASN A 19 -22.58 -19.21 -0.70
C ASN A 19 -21.25 -18.68 -0.13
N ASP A 20 -20.35 -19.57 0.32
CA ASP A 20 -19.02 -19.17 0.79
C ASP A 20 -18.23 -18.49 -0.33
N ALA A 21 -18.29 -19.03 -1.54
CA ALA A 21 -17.64 -18.45 -2.72
C ALA A 21 -18.15 -17.03 -3.01
N LYS A 22 -19.47 -16.81 -2.95
CA LYS A 22 -20.08 -15.48 -3.15
C LYS A 22 -19.59 -14.49 -2.10
N SER A 23 -19.66 -14.87 -0.82
CA SER A 23 -19.22 -14.03 0.30
C SER A 23 -17.72 -13.72 0.22
N LEU A 24 -16.90 -14.69 -0.20
CA LEU A 24 -15.46 -14.50 -0.35
C LEU A 24 -15.12 -13.54 -1.50
N LEU A 25 -15.74 -13.73 -2.66
CA LEU A 25 -15.56 -12.83 -3.80
C LEU A 25 -16.01 -11.39 -3.45
N GLN A 26 -17.12 -11.26 -2.71
CA GLN A 26 -17.59 -9.96 -2.21
C GLN A 26 -16.60 -9.33 -1.23
N LYS A 27 -16.15 -10.08 -0.23
CA LYS A 27 -15.14 -9.64 0.73
C LYS A 27 -13.90 -9.08 0.02
N TRP A 28 -13.38 -9.81 -0.98
CA TRP A 28 -12.23 -9.35 -1.74
C TRP A 28 -12.51 -8.09 -2.59
N ARG A 29 -13.75 -7.86 -3.05
CA ARG A 29 -14.09 -6.59 -3.71
C ARG A 29 -14.14 -5.42 -2.73
N GLU A 30 -14.68 -5.64 -1.53
CA GLU A 30 -14.82 -4.61 -0.50
C GLU A 30 -13.48 -4.23 0.13
N GLU A 31 -12.58 -5.21 0.29
CA GLU A 31 -11.25 -5.03 0.86
C GLU A 31 -10.17 -4.70 -0.20
N ASN A 32 -10.54 -4.56 -1.48
CA ASN A 32 -9.60 -4.46 -2.60
C ASN A 32 -8.54 -5.58 -2.64
N GLY A 33 -8.90 -6.79 -2.18
CA GLY A 33 -8.03 -7.96 -2.14
C GLY A 33 -7.75 -8.53 -3.53
N ARG A 34 -6.47 -8.64 -3.89
CA ARG A 34 -6.03 -9.16 -5.20
C ARG A 34 -5.67 -10.64 -5.12
N ASN A 35 -6.68 -11.50 -5.26
CA ASN A 35 -6.55 -12.97 -5.21
C ASN A 35 -6.85 -13.60 -6.58
N SER A 36 -6.14 -13.17 -7.62
CA SER A 36 -6.51 -13.41 -9.02
C SER A 36 -6.61 -14.90 -9.40
N GLU A 37 -5.68 -15.74 -8.92
CA GLU A 37 -5.72 -17.20 -9.14
C GLU A 37 -6.98 -17.81 -8.51
N LEU A 38 -7.21 -17.56 -7.22
CA LEU A 38 -8.41 -18.01 -6.51
C LEU A 38 -9.71 -17.53 -7.16
N VAL A 39 -9.77 -16.26 -7.59
CA VAL A 39 -10.95 -15.71 -8.29
C VAL A 39 -11.23 -16.50 -9.57
N ARG A 40 -10.19 -16.79 -10.37
CA ARG A 40 -10.33 -17.59 -11.59
C ARG A 40 -10.79 -19.01 -11.27
N GLU A 41 -10.15 -19.69 -10.34
CA GLU A 41 -10.48 -21.08 -10.01
C GLU A 41 -11.89 -21.22 -9.43
N ILE A 42 -12.31 -20.28 -8.57
CA ILE A 42 -13.69 -20.23 -8.06
C ILE A 42 -14.69 -20.02 -9.20
N TRP A 43 -14.40 -19.13 -10.14
CA TRP A 43 -15.29 -18.85 -11.27
C TRP A 43 -15.44 -20.03 -12.23
N LEU A 44 -14.32 -20.70 -12.54
CA LEU A 44 -14.29 -21.82 -13.47
C LEU A 44 -14.79 -23.13 -12.87
N ASN A 45 -14.94 -23.22 -11.54
CA ASN A 45 -15.36 -24.45 -10.88
C ASN A 45 -16.85 -24.77 -11.16
N PRO A 46 -17.15 -25.85 -11.91
CA PRO A 46 -18.52 -26.17 -12.30
C PRO A 46 -19.40 -26.59 -11.10
N ARG A 47 -18.81 -27.14 -10.02
CA ARG A 47 -19.54 -27.55 -8.80
C ARG A 47 -20.22 -26.36 -8.13
N LEU A 48 -19.61 -25.18 -8.20
CA LEU A 48 -20.14 -23.97 -7.57
C LEU A 48 -21.30 -23.37 -8.37
N ALA A 49 -21.42 -23.68 -9.67
CA ALA A 49 -22.46 -23.17 -10.56
C ALA A 49 -22.71 -21.66 -10.40
N LEU A 50 -21.63 -20.88 -10.25
CA LEU A 50 -21.73 -19.44 -9.98
C LEU A 50 -22.44 -18.68 -11.10
N PRO A 51 -22.13 -18.87 -12.40
CA PRO A 51 -22.76 -18.08 -13.46
C PRO A 51 -24.29 -18.17 -13.50
N SER A 52 -24.88 -19.30 -13.06
CA SER A 52 -26.33 -19.51 -13.01
C SER A 52 -26.97 -19.09 -11.68
N SER A 53 -26.23 -19.12 -10.57
CA SER A 53 -26.76 -18.83 -9.23
C SER A 53 -26.67 -17.36 -8.80
N LEU A 54 -26.03 -16.50 -9.59
CA LEU A 54 -25.66 -15.14 -9.19
C LEU A 54 -26.70 -14.05 -9.49
N GLY A 55 -27.71 -14.31 -10.32
CA GLY A 55 -28.70 -13.29 -10.68
C GLY A 55 -28.05 -11.98 -11.15
N ASN A 56 -28.37 -10.86 -10.48
CA ASN A 56 -27.84 -9.53 -10.82
C ASN A 56 -26.39 -9.30 -10.35
N ASP A 57 -25.93 -10.01 -9.31
CA ASP A 57 -24.56 -9.88 -8.80
C ASP A 57 -23.51 -10.43 -9.77
N LYS A 58 -23.97 -11.23 -10.74
CA LYS A 58 -23.15 -11.83 -11.80
C LYS A 58 -22.24 -10.80 -12.46
N TRP A 59 -22.76 -9.60 -12.75
CA TRP A 59 -22.03 -8.61 -13.54
C TRP A 59 -20.84 -8.03 -12.80
N GLN A 60 -20.97 -7.76 -11.50
CA GLN A 60 -19.85 -7.26 -10.68
C GLN A 60 -18.77 -8.32 -10.51
N ILE A 61 -19.18 -9.58 -10.32
CA ILE A 61 -18.24 -10.70 -10.24
C ILE A 61 -17.55 -10.91 -11.60
N LEU A 62 -18.26 -10.77 -12.71
CA LEU A 62 -17.68 -10.90 -14.04
C LEU A 62 -16.63 -9.82 -14.32
N GLU A 63 -16.82 -8.58 -13.82
CA GLU A 63 -15.78 -7.55 -13.86
C GLU A 63 -14.55 -7.95 -13.03
N GLN A 64 -14.75 -8.48 -11.82
CA GLN A 64 -13.68 -8.98 -10.94
C GLN A 64 -12.90 -10.12 -11.58
N VAL A 65 -13.60 -11.09 -12.18
CA VAL A 65 -13.02 -12.21 -12.92
C VAL A 65 -12.26 -11.71 -14.14
N CYS A 66 -12.77 -10.71 -14.86
CA CYS A 66 -12.07 -10.12 -15.99
C CYS A 66 -10.74 -9.50 -15.56
N ILE A 67 -10.68 -8.80 -14.42
CA ILE A 67 -9.44 -8.23 -13.88
C ILE A 67 -8.48 -9.35 -13.47
N ALA A 68 -8.96 -10.37 -12.76
CA ALA A 68 -8.16 -11.53 -12.37
C ALA A 68 -7.58 -12.27 -13.60
N ALA A 69 -8.38 -12.42 -14.66
CA ALA A 69 -7.94 -13.02 -15.91
C ALA A 69 -6.85 -12.19 -16.61
N MET A 70 -6.92 -10.85 -16.55
CA MET A 70 -5.84 -9.98 -17.05
C MET A 70 -4.53 -10.20 -16.28
N ASP A 71 -4.60 -10.29 -14.95
CA ASP A 71 -3.42 -10.54 -14.11
C ASP A 71 -2.74 -11.87 -14.43
N LEU A 72 -3.54 -12.88 -14.77
CA LEU A 72 -3.08 -14.23 -15.13
C LEU A 72 -2.81 -14.39 -16.63
N ASN A 73 -3.00 -13.32 -17.42
CA ASN A 73 -2.92 -13.33 -18.89
C ASN A 73 -3.78 -14.43 -19.56
N ASP A 74 -4.93 -14.76 -18.97
CA ASP A 74 -5.90 -15.71 -19.52
C ASP A 74 -6.76 -15.04 -20.60
N LYS A 75 -6.25 -15.03 -21.82
CA LYS A 75 -6.87 -14.37 -22.97
C LYS A 75 -8.27 -14.91 -23.31
N ALA A 76 -8.51 -16.20 -23.08
CA ALA A 76 -9.80 -16.82 -23.37
C ALA A 76 -10.87 -16.28 -22.40
N LEU A 77 -10.55 -16.28 -21.11
CA LEU A 77 -11.46 -15.80 -20.07
C LEU A 77 -11.69 -14.28 -20.16
N ILE A 78 -10.67 -13.49 -20.50
CA ILE A 78 -10.82 -12.05 -20.77
C ILE A 78 -11.83 -11.82 -21.88
N LYS A 79 -11.69 -12.53 -23.02
CA LYS A 79 -12.60 -12.39 -24.17
C LYS A 79 -14.03 -12.77 -23.81
N GLU A 80 -14.22 -13.85 -23.06
CA GLU A 80 -15.53 -14.29 -22.60
C GLU A 80 -16.19 -13.23 -21.70
N CYS A 81 -15.48 -12.75 -20.68
CA CYS A 81 -15.99 -11.77 -19.73
C CYS A 81 -16.38 -10.46 -20.44
N LEU A 82 -15.48 -9.93 -21.27
CA LEU A 82 -15.75 -8.70 -22.02
C LEU A 82 -16.90 -8.85 -23.02
N GLY A 83 -17.02 -10.01 -23.68
CA GLY A 83 -18.13 -10.29 -24.60
C GLY A 83 -19.48 -10.23 -23.89
N GLN A 84 -19.61 -10.92 -22.75
CA GLN A 84 -20.83 -10.90 -21.94
C GLN A 84 -21.16 -9.51 -21.39
N LEU A 85 -20.15 -8.79 -20.87
CA LEU A 85 -20.32 -7.43 -20.34
C LEU A 85 -20.74 -6.43 -21.43
N GLN A 86 -20.14 -6.50 -22.62
CA GLN A 86 -20.45 -5.61 -23.74
C GLN A 86 -21.85 -5.84 -24.29
N ILE A 87 -22.32 -7.09 -24.36
CA ILE A 87 -23.70 -7.40 -24.78
C ILE A 87 -24.71 -6.80 -23.80
N LYS A 88 -24.45 -6.93 -22.49
CA LYS A 88 -25.37 -6.46 -21.46
C LYS A 88 -25.34 -4.93 -21.28
N PHE A 89 -24.16 -4.31 -21.40
CA PHE A 89 -23.94 -2.89 -21.12
C PHE A 89 -23.11 -2.20 -22.22
N PRO A 90 -23.67 -2.03 -23.43
CA PRO A 90 -22.90 -1.61 -24.59
C PRO A 90 -22.25 -0.22 -24.48
N ASN A 91 -22.89 0.69 -23.72
CA ASN A 91 -22.47 2.08 -23.55
C ASN A 91 -21.87 2.37 -22.16
N SER A 92 -21.50 1.35 -21.40
CA SER A 92 -21.00 1.53 -20.03
C SER A 92 -19.53 1.97 -20.01
N ASN A 93 -19.23 3.07 -19.32
CA ASN A 93 -17.86 3.52 -19.06
C ASN A 93 -17.04 2.47 -18.28
N ARG A 94 -17.67 1.66 -17.41
CA ARG A 94 -16.99 0.56 -16.70
C ARG A 94 -16.50 -0.50 -17.68
N VAL A 95 -17.35 -0.90 -18.63
CA VAL A 95 -17.00 -1.87 -19.66
C VAL A 95 -15.97 -1.29 -20.62
N LYS A 96 -16.12 -0.02 -21.03
CA LYS A 96 -15.12 0.67 -21.86
C LYS A 96 -13.75 0.68 -21.18
N ARG A 97 -13.65 1.01 -19.89
CA ARG A 97 -12.40 0.95 -19.11
C ARG A 97 -11.77 -0.45 -19.13
N LEU A 98 -12.54 -1.51 -18.85
CA LEU A 98 -12.03 -2.88 -18.89
C LEU A 98 -11.50 -3.28 -20.27
N ARG A 99 -12.14 -2.81 -21.35
CA ARG A 99 -11.64 -3.01 -22.71
C ARG A 99 -10.34 -2.27 -22.97
N MET A 100 -10.17 -1.06 -22.45
CA MET A 100 -8.89 -0.32 -22.57
C MET A 100 -7.77 -1.06 -21.82
N MET A 101 -8.06 -1.55 -20.61
CA MET A 101 -7.11 -2.36 -19.85
C MET A 101 -6.69 -3.61 -20.63
N ALA A 102 -7.64 -4.36 -21.18
CA ALA A 102 -7.36 -5.62 -21.88
C ALA A 102 -6.69 -5.45 -23.26
N ASN A 103 -7.08 -4.42 -24.02
CA ASN A 103 -6.63 -4.26 -25.41
C ASN A 103 -5.36 -3.40 -25.53
N PHE A 104 -5.20 -2.42 -24.65
CA PHE A 104 -4.08 -1.49 -24.70
C PHE A 104 -3.09 -1.72 -23.58
N GLU A 105 -3.51 -1.62 -22.32
CA GLU A 105 -2.58 -1.66 -21.18
C GLU A 105 -1.88 -3.02 -21.04
N LEU A 106 -2.62 -4.13 -21.19
CA LEU A 106 -2.04 -5.48 -21.14
C LEU A 106 -1.00 -5.74 -22.24
N ASN A 107 -1.10 -5.00 -23.36
CA ASN A 107 -0.19 -5.09 -24.49
C ASN A 107 0.82 -3.93 -24.52
N GLU A 108 0.98 -3.20 -23.40
CA GLU A 108 1.89 -2.05 -23.25
C GLU A 108 1.67 -0.91 -24.27
N ARG A 109 0.50 -0.84 -24.88
CA ARG A 109 0.10 0.24 -25.79
C ARG A 109 -0.39 1.45 -24.99
N TYR A 110 0.52 2.01 -24.20
CA TYR A 110 0.21 3.03 -23.20
C TYR A 110 -0.30 4.35 -23.81
N GLU A 111 0.24 4.79 -24.94
CA GLU A 111 -0.19 6.03 -25.61
C GLU A 111 -1.64 5.96 -26.11
N ASP A 112 -2.04 4.81 -26.66
CA ASP A 112 -3.41 4.57 -27.09
C ASP A 112 -4.36 4.58 -25.88
N ALA A 113 -3.97 3.92 -24.79
CA ALA A 113 -4.74 3.93 -23.55
C ALA A 113 -4.88 5.34 -22.96
N LEU A 114 -3.81 6.13 -22.94
CA LEU A 114 -3.82 7.51 -22.44
C LEU A 114 -4.76 8.40 -23.27
N THR A 115 -4.75 8.26 -24.59
CA THR A 115 -5.64 9.01 -25.48
C THR A 115 -7.11 8.72 -25.16
N GLU A 116 -7.48 7.45 -25.03
CA GLU A 116 -8.84 7.05 -24.68
C GLU A 116 -9.24 7.47 -23.27
N TYR A 117 -8.36 7.32 -22.28
CA TYR A 117 -8.64 7.77 -20.91
C TYR A 117 -8.82 9.28 -20.82
N ASN A 118 -8.03 10.08 -21.55
CA ASN A 118 -8.21 11.52 -21.58
C ASN A 118 -9.59 11.90 -22.14
N GLN A 119 -10.06 11.25 -23.21
CA GLN A 119 -11.40 11.49 -23.75
C GLN A 119 -12.50 11.07 -22.76
N MET A 120 -12.35 9.91 -22.11
CA MET A 120 -13.32 9.45 -21.12
C MET A 120 -13.37 10.38 -19.90
N ILE A 121 -12.22 10.91 -19.46
CA ILE A 121 -12.15 11.88 -18.37
C ILE A 121 -12.86 13.19 -18.74
N ILE A 122 -12.68 13.69 -19.97
CA ILE A 122 -13.39 14.90 -20.44
C ILE A 122 -14.91 14.67 -20.42
N SER A 123 -15.37 13.47 -20.75
CA SER A 123 -16.81 13.13 -20.73
C SER A 123 -17.38 12.94 -19.32
N ASP A 124 -16.56 12.55 -18.35
CA ASP A 124 -16.95 12.26 -16.97
C ASP A 124 -15.81 12.56 -16.00
N GLU A 125 -15.70 13.84 -15.62
CA GLU A 125 -14.64 14.32 -14.72
C GLU A 125 -14.80 13.85 -13.27
N THR A 126 -15.94 13.23 -12.93
CA THR A 126 -16.22 12.75 -11.56
C THR A 126 -15.69 11.33 -11.32
N ASN A 127 -15.24 10.66 -12.37
CA ASN A 127 -14.81 9.27 -12.31
C ASN A 127 -13.35 9.13 -11.90
N SER A 128 -13.12 9.02 -10.59
CA SER A 128 -11.78 8.86 -10.00
C SER A 128 -10.97 7.70 -10.60
N LEU A 129 -11.63 6.60 -10.96
CA LEU A 129 -10.95 5.40 -11.47
C LEU A 129 -10.26 5.64 -12.82
N LEU A 130 -10.80 6.53 -13.66
CA LEU A 130 -10.17 6.87 -14.95
C LEU A 130 -8.87 7.67 -14.73
N TYR A 131 -8.88 8.62 -13.81
CA TYR A 131 -7.67 9.34 -13.41
C TYR A 131 -6.62 8.38 -12.82
N LYS A 132 -7.03 7.46 -11.93
CA LYS A 132 -6.13 6.44 -11.37
C LYS A 132 -5.50 5.56 -12.45
N ARG A 133 -6.24 5.13 -13.49
CA ARG A 133 -5.66 4.39 -14.63
C ARG A 133 -4.64 5.22 -15.40
N LYS A 134 -4.97 6.47 -15.73
CA LYS A 134 -4.04 7.39 -16.39
C LYS A 134 -2.74 7.56 -15.59
N ILE A 135 -2.85 7.81 -14.28
CA ILE A 135 -1.70 7.95 -13.38
C ILE A 135 -0.88 6.65 -13.33
N ALA A 136 -1.53 5.49 -13.22
CA ALA A 136 -0.86 4.19 -13.21
C ALA A 136 -0.06 3.95 -14.51
N ILE A 137 -0.61 4.31 -15.67
CA ILE A 137 0.11 4.23 -16.94
C ILE A 137 1.33 5.16 -16.95
N LEU A 138 1.18 6.41 -16.52
CA LEU A 138 2.32 7.35 -16.47
C LEU A 138 3.45 6.82 -15.57
N ILE A 139 3.10 6.19 -14.44
CA ILE A 139 4.07 5.55 -13.54
C ILE A 139 4.73 4.33 -14.21
N ALA A 140 3.94 3.46 -14.85
CA ALA A 140 4.45 2.27 -15.54
C ALA A 140 5.40 2.62 -16.69
N SER A 141 5.07 3.69 -17.45
CA SER A 141 5.90 4.25 -18.51
C SER A 141 7.06 5.11 -18.00
N LYS A 142 7.27 5.21 -16.68
CA LYS A 142 8.35 5.99 -16.03
C LYS A 142 8.30 7.49 -16.31
N HIS A 143 7.16 8.03 -16.71
CA HIS A 143 6.92 9.47 -16.87
C HIS A 143 6.57 10.11 -15.50
N PHE A 144 7.49 10.02 -14.53
CA PHE A 144 7.23 10.37 -13.13
C PHE A 144 6.84 11.84 -12.93
N GLY A 145 7.46 12.78 -13.66
CA GLY A 145 7.11 14.20 -13.59
C GLY A 145 5.67 14.48 -14.03
N GLU A 146 5.19 13.77 -15.05
CA GLU A 146 3.80 13.87 -15.51
C GLU A 146 2.84 13.17 -14.54
N ALA A 147 3.23 12.03 -13.98
CA ALA A 147 2.46 11.34 -12.95
C ALA A 147 2.28 12.21 -11.70
N ILE A 148 3.32 12.92 -11.24
CA ILE A 148 3.24 13.88 -10.13
C ILE A 148 2.24 14.99 -10.46
N LYS A 149 2.36 15.63 -11.64
CA LYS A 149 1.42 16.68 -12.07
C LYS A 149 -0.02 16.15 -12.10
N ALA A 150 -0.24 14.96 -12.67
CA ALA A 150 -1.55 14.33 -12.75
C ALA A 150 -2.12 14.00 -11.37
N LEU A 151 -1.30 13.53 -10.42
CA LEU A 151 -1.70 13.28 -9.04
C LEU A 151 -2.07 14.57 -8.29
N CYS A 152 -1.30 15.65 -8.47
CA CYS A 152 -1.64 16.94 -7.87
C CYS A 152 -2.98 17.47 -8.40
N GLU A 153 -3.22 17.42 -9.72
CA GLU A 153 -4.52 17.82 -10.28
C GLU A 153 -5.66 16.90 -9.83
N TYR A 154 -5.39 15.60 -9.68
CA TYR A 154 -6.35 14.64 -9.15
C TYR A 154 -6.74 14.96 -7.70
N LEU A 155 -5.77 15.20 -6.83
CA LEU A 155 -6.00 15.47 -5.41
C LEU A 155 -6.69 16.81 -5.15
N LYS A 156 -6.62 17.77 -6.07
CA LYS A 156 -7.47 18.98 -6.03
C LYS A 156 -8.97 18.64 -6.14
N LYS A 157 -9.33 17.54 -6.81
CA LYS A 157 -10.71 17.07 -7.00
C LYS A 157 -11.11 16.01 -5.97
N PHE A 158 -10.20 15.10 -5.64
CA PHE A 158 -10.45 13.93 -4.79
C PHE A 158 -9.55 13.95 -3.55
N LEU A 159 -9.66 15.00 -2.74
CA LEU A 159 -8.76 15.28 -1.61
C LEU A 159 -8.69 14.16 -0.56
N ASN A 160 -9.79 13.43 -0.36
CA ASN A 160 -9.91 12.37 0.64
C ASN A 160 -9.34 11.02 0.17
N ASP A 161 -8.70 10.95 -1.00
CA ASP A 161 -8.12 9.72 -1.51
C ASP A 161 -6.74 9.43 -0.90
N HIS A 162 -6.72 8.66 0.18
CA HIS A 162 -5.50 8.35 0.91
C HIS A 162 -4.47 7.59 0.04
N GLU A 163 -4.91 6.70 -0.84
CA GLU A 163 -4.00 5.96 -1.72
C GLU A 163 -3.26 6.90 -2.68
N ALA A 164 -3.95 7.92 -3.20
CA ALA A 164 -3.34 8.91 -4.07
C ALA A 164 -2.31 9.78 -3.34
N TRP A 165 -2.57 10.17 -2.09
CA TRP A 165 -1.58 10.86 -1.25
C TRP A 165 -0.34 10.00 -0.98
N ILE A 166 -0.51 8.72 -0.66
CA ILE A 166 0.59 7.77 -0.47
C ILE A 166 1.41 7.64 -1.77
N GLN A 167 0.72 7.51 -2.91
CA GLN A 167 1.37 7.38 -4.21
C GLN A 167 2.17 8.64 -4.57
N LEU A 168 1.62 9.83 -4.30
CA LEU A 168 2.30 11.11 -4.52
C LEU A 168 3.52 11.25 -3.61
N ALA A 169 3.41 10.90 -2.32
CA ALA A 169 4.53 10.90 -1.39
C ALA A 169 5.67 9.98 -1.88
N ASN A 170 5.35 8.77 -2.35
CA ASN A 170 6.35 7.84 -2.88
C ASN A 170 7.05 8.37 -4.14
N LEU A 171 6.32 9.06 -5.02
CA LEU A 171 6.93 9.72 -6.18
C LEU A 171 7.85 10.87 -5.76
N TYR A 172 7.46 11.69 -4.78
CA TYR A 172 8.36 12.73 -4.27
C TYR A 172 9.61 12.16 -3.58
N ILE A 173 9.48 11.06 -2.82
CA ILE A 173 10.65 10.36 -2.25
C ILE A 173 11.59 9.88 -3.37
N ARG A 174 11.04 9.31 -4.44
CA ARG A 174 11.83 8.86 -5.61
C ARG A 174 12.60 10.01 -6.25
N GLU A 175 11.97 11.17 -6.40
CA GLU A 175 12.58 12.38 -6.96
C GLU A 175 13.40 13.16 -5.91
N GLN A 176 13.60 12.60 -4.70
CA GLN A 176 14.35 13.20 -3.58
C GLN A 176 13.79 14.54 -3.09
N GLU A 177 12.51 14.79 -3.37
CA GLU A 177 11.75 15.97 -2.98
C GLU A 177 11.12 15.74 -1.58
N TYR A 178 11.97 15.48 -0.58
CA TYR A 178 11.56 15.01 0.74
C TYR A 178 10.59 15.96 1.47
N SER A 179 10.74 17.27 1.32
CA SER A 179 9.82 18.24 1.92
C SER A 179 8.40 18.13 1.38
N LYS A 180 8.25 17.85 0.07
CA LYS A 180 6.94 17.64 -0.56
C LYS A 180 6.34 16.28 -0.18
N ALA A 181 7.19 15.26 -0.04
CA ALA A 181 6.78 13.97 0.50
C ALA A 181 6.28 14.10 1.95
N ALA A 182 6.97 14.86 2.79
CA ALA A 182 6.57 15.13 4.18
C ALA A 182 5.19 15.79 4.23
N PHE A 183 4.94 16.80 3.39
CA PHE A 183 3.62 17.45 3.28
C PHE A 183 2.51 16.45 2.93
N CYS A 184 2.76 15.52 2.00
CA CYS A 184 1.77 14.48 1.67
C CYS A 184 1.45 13.58 2.88
N LEU A 185 2.44 13.29 3.72
CA LEU A 185 2.24 12.51 4.95
C LEU A 185 1.53 13.32 6.04
N GLU A 186 1.70 14.64 6.10
CA GLU A 186 0.95 15.52 7.01
C GLU A 186 -0.55 15.45 6.71
N GLU A 187 -0.95 15.54 5.45
CA GLU A 187 -2.36 15.37 5.03
C GLU A 187 -2.94 14.00 5.43
N LEU A 188 -2.13 12.94 5.30
CA LEU A 188 -2.52 11.59 5.74
C LEU A 188 -2.65 11.47 7.27
N ILE A 189 -1.78 12.14 8.02
CA ILE A 189 -1.84 12.16 9.49
C ILE A 189 -3.04 12.98 9.97
N LEU A 190 -3.37 14.10 9.32
CA LEU A 190 -4.54 14.91 9.65
C LEU A 190 -5.85 14.13 9.47
N THR A 191 -5.95 13.34 8.40
CA THR A 191 -7.13 12.51 8.12
C THR A 191 -7.19 11.23 8.95
N SER A 192 -6.04 10.66 9.33
CA SER A 192 -5.96 9.40 10.09
C SER A 192 -4.91 9.47 11.21
N PRO A 193 -5.15 10.25 12.29
CA PRO A 193 -4.13 10.56 13.30
C PRO A 193 -3.71 9.35 14.15
N HIS A 194 -4.52 8.28 14.17
CA HIS A 194 -4.24 7.04 14.89
C HIS A 194 -3.50 5.98 14.05
N ASN A 195 -3.22 6.26 12.78
CA ASN A 195 -2.49 5.32 11.93
C ASN A 195 -0.98 5.42 12.19
N HIS A 196 -0.42 4.46 12.94
CA HIS A 196 1.00 4.44 13.30
C HIS A 196 1.94 4.43 12.07
N LEU A 197 1.53 3.84 10.94
CA LEU A 197 2.35 3.74 9.74
C LEU A 197 2.64 5.11 9.12
N TYR A 198 1.69 6.05 9.20
CA TYR A 198 1.88 7.41 8.69
C TYR A 198 2.89 8.18 9.55
N HIS A 199 2.83 8.01 10.87
CA HIS A 199 3.81 8.59 11.79
C HIS A 199 5.21 8.02 11.57
N GLU A 200 5.35 6.70 11.37
CA GLU A 200 6.62 6.05 11.03
C GLU A 200 7.20 6.63 9.73
N ARG A 201 6.38 6.66 8.67
CA ARG A 201 6.82 7.12 7.36
C ARG A 201 7.20 8.59 7.36
N TYR A 202 6.43 9.44 8.05
CA TYR A 202 6.77 10.85 8.22
C TYR A 202 8.09 11.00 8.98
N ALA A 203 8.27 10.27 10.08
CA ALA A 203 9.50 10.31 10.88
C ALA A 203 10.74 9.88 10.08
N GLU A 204 10.63 8.89 9.20
CA GLU A 204 11.69 8.48 8.27
C GLU A 204 12.07 9.59 7.28
N ILE A 205 11.06 10.25 6.70
CA ILE A 205 11.29 11.35 5.76
C ILE A 205 12.00 12.50 6.48
N GLN A 206 11.56 12.85 7.69
CA GLN A 206 12.20 13.88 8.52
C GLN A 206 13.63 13.50 8.93
N TYR A 207 13.86 12.23 9.28
CA TYR A 207 15.20 11.73 9.54
C TYR A 207 16.12 11.90 8.31
N THR A 208 15.58 11.61 7.13
CA THR A 208 16.30 11.72 5.85
C THR A 208 16.63 13.17 5.50
N ILE A 209 15.73 14.12 5.82
CA ILE A 209 15.99 15.56 5.67
C ILE A 209 17.17 16.00 6.55
N GLY A 210 17.26 15.47 7.77
CA GLY A 210 18.49 15.52 8.58
C GLY A 210 18.88 16.88 9.17
N THR A 211 18.05 17.92 9.02
CA THR A 211 18.25 19.18 9.75
C THR A 211 17.98 18.97 11.24
N ASN A 212 18.51 19.84 12.11
CA ASN A 212 18.30 19.70 13.55
C ASN A 212 16.81 19.65 13.93
N ASP A 213 16.00 20.51 13.30
CA ASP A 213 14.55 20.56 13.53
C ASP A 213 13.86 19.31 12.97
N ALA A 214 14.27 18.83 11.80
CA ALA A 214 13.74 17.61 11.21
C ALA A 214 14.11 16.36 12.05
N LEU A 215 15.29 16.31 12.65
CA LEU A 215 15.67 15.23 13.55
C LEU A 215 14.84 15.22 14.84
N GLU A 216 14.49 16.39 15.39
CA GLU A 216 13.56 16.49 16.52
C GLU A 216 12.15 16.04 16.15
N LEU A 217 11.64 16.45 14.97
CA LEU A 217 10.38 15.96 14.43
C LEU A 217 10.42 14.44 14.24
N SER A 218 11.47 13.92 13.62
CA SER A 218 11.68 12.49 13.43
C SER A 218 11.59 11.72 14.75
N ARG A 219 12.34 12.14 15.77
CA ARG A 219 12.29 11.53 17.11
C ARG A 219 10.88 11.58 17.70
N ALA A 220 10.21 12.72 17.61
CA ALA A 220 8.86 12.89 18.16
C ALA A 220 7.81 12.00 17.47
N TYR A 221 7.86 11.91 16.14
CA TYR A 221 6.92 11.11 15.36
C TYR A 221 7.22 9.60 15.44
N PHE A 222 8.48 9.18 15.58
CA PHE A 222 8.80 7.80 15.95
C PHE A 222 8.26 7.45 17.34
N ALA A 223 8.42 8.34 18.33
CA ALA A 223 7.84 8.13 19.65
C ALA A 223 6.29 8.04 19.60
N GLN A 224 5.65 8.87 18.78
CA GLN A 224 4.21 8.81 18.54
C GLN A 224 3.78 7.50 17.89
N ALA A 225 4.52 7.00 16.90
CA ALA A 225 4.29 5.71 16.29
C ALA A 225 4.40 4.56 17.31
N VAL A 226 5.43 4.57 18.16
CA VAL A 226 5.59 3.60 19.26
C VAL A 226 4.43 3.70 20.26
N ARG A 227 3.93 4.90 20.56
CA ARG A 227 2.76 5.08 21.43
C ARG A 227 1.49 4.47 20.84
N LEU A 228 1.30 4.57 19.52
CA LEU A 228 0.16 3.99 18.82
C LEU A 228 0.32 2.47 18.62
N LYS A 229 1.54 1.99 18.41
CA LYS A 229 1.90 0.58 18.27
C LYS A 229 3.21 0.27 18.99
N SER A 230 3.11 -0.23 20.21
CA SER A 230 4.24 -0.45 21.13
C SER A 230 5.29 -1.44 20.61
N ASN A 231 4.88 -2.40 19.77
CA ASN A 231 5.76 -3.42 19.21
C ASN A 231 6.25 -3.12 17.78
N SER A 232 6.14 -1.86 17.31
CA SER A 232 6.69 -1.49 16.01
C SER A 232 8.22 -1.46 16.06
N LEU A 233 8.86 -2.51 15.53
CA LEU A 233 10.31 -2.60 15.39
C LEU A 233 10.86 -1.38 14.62
N ARG A 234 10.19 -1.00 13.53
CA ARG A 234 10.60 0.13 12.68
C ARG A 234 10.60 1.44 13.43
N ALA A 235 9.56 1.70 14.22
CA ALA A 235 9.47 2.90 15.05
C ALA A 235 10.52 2.92 16.18
N LEU A 236 10.76 1.78 16.84
CA LEU A 236 11.76 1.66 17.90
C LEU A 236 13.19 1.87 17.37
N TYR A 237 13.56 1.25 16.24
CA TYR A 237 14.85 1.51 15.59
C TYR A 237 14.97 2.97 15.15
N GLY A 238 13.92 3.54 14.56
CA GLY A 238 13.90 4.96 14.18
C GLY A 238 14.10 5.89 15.38
N LEU A 239 13.47 5.57 16.52
CA LEU A 239 13.62 6.33 17.76
C LEU A 239 15.05 6.30 18.30
N ILE A 240 15.72 5.13 18.24
CA ILE A 240 17.15 4.99 18.60
C ILE A 240 18.01 5.88 17.69
N LEU A 241 17.85 5.73 16.37
CA LEU A 241 18.64 6.45 15.38
C LEU A 241 18.47 7.98 15.51
N ALA A 242 17.23 8.46 15.57
CA ALA A 242 16.94 9.89 15.72
C ALA A 242 17.47 10.46 17.03
N SER A 243 17.30 9.75 18.15
CA SER A 243 17.84 10.19 19.45
C SER A 243 19.36 10.24 19.45
N ASN A 244 20.03 9.24 18.86
CA ASN A 244 21.48 9.21 18.81
C ASN A 244 22.04 10.30 17.88
N ALA A 245 21.42 10.51 16.72
CA ALA A 245 21.80 11.61 15.82
C ALA A 245 21.77 12.96 16.56
N LEU A 246 20.69 13.24 17.31
CA LEU A 246 20.55 14.46 18.12
C LEU A 246 21.58 14.57 19.27
N ALA A 247 21.95 13.44 19.89
CA ALA A 247 22.91 13.42 20.99
C ALA A 247 24.36 13.70 20.57
N ILE A 248 24.70 13.47 19.29
CA ILE A 248 26.05 13.72 18.74
C ILE A 248 26.18 15.17 18.21
N LEU A 249 25.06 15.87 17.98
CA LEU A 249 25.11 17.24 17.43
C LEU A 249 25.95 18.18 18.32
N PRO A 250 26.85 19.00 17.73
CA PRO A 250 27.80 19.83 18.49
C PRO A 250 27.16 20.85 19.43
N LYS A 251 25.92 21.29 19.13
CA LYS A 251 25.19 22.32 19.88
C LYS A 251 24.18 21.74 20.88
N THR A 252 24.17 20.43 21.06
CA THR A 252 23.24 19.78 22.00
C THR A 252 23.69 20.01 23.44
N SER A 253 22.79 20.54 24.26
CA SER A 253 23.07 20.76 25.69
C SER A 253 23.26 19.43 26.43
N VAL A 254 24.03 19.44 27.51
CA VAL A 254 24.28 18.24 28.34
C VAL A 254 22.96 17.62 28.83
N GLN A 255 21.99 18.45 29.18
CA GLN A 255 20.66 18.00 29.61
C GLN A 255 19.92 17.26 28.49
N LYS A 256 19.83 17.86 27.30
CA LYS A 256 19.20 17.23 26.13
C LYS A 256 19.91 15.95 25.72
N LYS A 257 21.25 15.94 25.75
CA LYS A 257 22.06 14.75 25.45
C LYS A 257 21.67 13.56 26.34
N LYS A 258 21.53 13.78 27.65
CA LYS A 258 21.07 12.75 28.60
C LYS A 258 19.65 12.27 28.29
N GLU A 259 18.74 13.17 27.93
CA GLU A 259 17.36 12.82 27.56
C GLU A 259 17.29 11.94 26.30
N TYR A 260 18.07 12.29 25.26
CA TYR A 260 18.14 11.50 24.05
C TYR A 260 18.77 10.12 24.30
N GLN A 261 19.87 10.06 25.07
CA GLN A 261 20.49 8.78 25.44
C GLN A 261 19.54 7.89 26.25
N LYS A 262 18.77 8.47 27.18
CA LYS A 262 17.75 7.74 27.94
C LYS A 262 16.66 7.18 27.03
N THR A 263 16.19 7.97 26.06
CA THR A 263 15.18 7.54 25.08
C THR A 263 15.69 6.40 24.21
N SER A 264 16.92 6.50 23.73
CA SER A 264 17.61 5.48 22.93
C SER A 264 17.81 4.17 23.71
N THR A 265 18.22 4.26 24.98
CA THR A 265 18.38 3.09 25.85
C THR A 265 17.04 2.40 26.09
N TRP A 266 15.99 3.17 26.44
CA TRP A 266 14.66 2.63 26.63
C TRP A 266 14.13 1.90 25.39
N ALA A 267 14.30 2.48 24.20
CA ALA A 267 13.86 1.85 22.95
C ALA A 267 14.66 0.55 22.65
N SER A 268 15.94 0.52 23.00
CA SER A 268 16.79 -0.68 22.89
C SER A 268 16.33 -1.80 23.81
N ASP A 269 15.93 -1.46 25.04
CA ASP A 269 15.36 -2.43 25.99
C ASP A 269 14.03 -3.00 25.49
N GLN A 270 13.16 -2.15 24.91
CA GLN A 270 11.91 -2.61 24.30
C GLN A 270 12.16 -3.58 23.14
N LEU A 271 13.10 -3.27 22.24
CA LEU A 271 13.49 -4.19 21.17
C LEU A 271 13.96 -5.52 21.74
N THR A 272 14.86 -5.48 22.71
CA THR A 272 15.40 -6.68 23.36
C THR A 272 14.29 -7.56 23.93
N ASN A 273 13.29 -6.98 24.58
CA ASN A 273 12.14 -7.72 25.10
C ASN A 273 11.30 -8.36 23.98
N ILE A 274 11.00 -7.61 22.90
CA ILE A 274 10.27 -8.15 21.74
C ILE A 274 11.02 -9.35 21.14
N TYR A 275 12.34 -9.27 21.02
CA TYR A 275 13.13 -10.38 20.50
C TYR A 275 13.22 -11.55 21.47
N LYS A 276 13.30 -11.32 22.79
CA LYS A 276 13.23 -12.39 23.82
C LYS A 276 11.95 -13.20 23.72
N ASP A 277 10.82 -12.53 23.47
CA ASP A 277 9.52 -13.19 23.35
C ASP A 277 9.36 -14.00 22.05
N ASN A 278 10.14 -13.69 21.01
CA ASN A 278 10.01 -14.31 19.68
C ASN A 278 11.16 -15.25 19.30
N LEU A 279 12.31 -15.20 19.97
CA LEU A 279 13.48 -16.02 19.69
C LEU A 279 13.65 -17.11 20.75
N ASN A 280 13.63 -18.37 20.31
CA ASN A 280 13.92 -19.53 21.17
C ASN A 280 15.43 -19.83 21.30
N ASP A 281 16.30 -19.16 20.53
CA ASP A 281 17.75 -19.42 20.51
C ASP A 281 18.54 -18.33 21.26
N SER A 282 19.15 -18.72 22.38
CA SER A 282 19.93 -17.84 23.25
C SER A 282 21.18 -17.25 22.57
N LYS A 283 21.75 -17.89 21.54
CA LYS A 283 22.92 -17.35 20.83
C LYS A 283 22.54 -16.20 19.89
N GLN A 284 21.38 -16.31 19.24
CA GLN A 284 20.87 -15.24 18.37
C GLN A 284 20.52 -14.01 19.20
N LEU A 285 19.96 -14.22 20.38
CA LEU A 285 19.65 -13.14 21.32
C LEU A 285 20.91 -12.39 21.79
N ALA A 286 21.97 -13.12 22.17
CA ALA A 286 23.23 -12.49 22.59
C ALA A 286 23.90 -11.68 21.46
N GLY A 287 23.85 -12.18 20.22
CA GLY A 287 24.35 -11.46 19.04
C GLY A 287 23.56 -10.17 18.78
N LEU A 288 22.24 -10.21 18.96
CA LEU A 288 21.38 -9.05 18.83
C LEU A 288 21.63 -8.01 19.92
N GLU A 289 21.72 -8.42 21.19
CA GLU A 289 22.03 -7.50 22.31
C GLU A 289 23.36 -6.77 22.06
N SER A 290 24.37 -7.50 21.54
CA SER A 290 25.63 -6.89 21.12
C SER A 290 25.45 -5.89 19.97
N ALA A 291 24.67 -6.22 18.93
CA ALA A 291 24.39 -5.30 17.84
C ALA A 291 23.63 -4.05 18.32
N LEU A 292 22.65 -4.19 19.21
CA LEU A 292 21.91 -3.06 19.80
C LEU A 292 22.82 -2.18 20.66
N SER A 293 23.74 -2.77 21.42
CA SER A 293 24.73 -2.00 22.20
C SER A 293 25.65 -1.18 21.30
N SER A 294 25.99 -1.68 20.10
CA SER A 294 26.80 -0.93 19.14
C SER A 294 26.09 0.28 18.53
N LEU A 295 24.75 0.28 18.55
CA LEU A 295 23.96 1.43 18.13
C LEU A 295 23.97 2.55 19.17
N GLN A 296 24.26 2.25 20.44
CA GLN A 296 24.37 3.25 21.48
C GLN A 296 25.67 4.05 21.32
N ILE A 297 25.59 5.36 21.56
CA ILE A 297 26.77 6.23 21.47
C ILE A 297 27.69 5.90 22.64
N SER A 298 28.93 5.50 22.35
CA SER A 298 29.97 5.32 23.34
C SER A 298 30.11 6.58 24.19
N THR A 299 29.80 6.47 25.48
CA THR A 299 30.07 7.51 26.47
C THR A 299 31.57 7.56 26.72
N ASN A 300 32.29 8.36 25.94
CA ASN A 300 33.60 8.86 26.35
C ASN A 300 33.42 10.03 27.32
#